data_AF-A0A7S0FQR9-F1
#
_entry.id   AF-A0A7S0FQR9-F1
#
_cell.length_a   1.000
_cell.length_b   1.000
_cell.length_c   1.000
_cell.angle_alpha   90.00
_cell.angle_beta   90.00
_cell.angle_gamma   90.00
#
_symmetry.space_group_name_H-M   'P 1'
#
loop_
_entity.id
_entity.type
_entity.pdbx_description
1 polymer ?
#
loop_
_entity_poly.entity_id
_entity_poly.type
_entity_poly.pdbx_seq_one_letter_code
_entity_poly.pdbx_strand_id
1 'polypeptide(L)'
;DGGRLESTAICLNAAISACEKGLQWPRALHWLWQMQHAALEPDVVAYGAALSACEKGKEWVQALALMAEMRKGKLEPNVVTYSAAVSACEKGCRWEHALGLLHEMREGGVVPDAIAYNAAISACEKGGQWQIAFASLC
;
A
#
# COMPACT_ATOMS: atom_id res chain seq x y z
N ASP A 1 17.93 -17.30 -22.55
CA ASP A 1 16.65 -16.63 -22.22
C ASP A 1 16.61 -15.80 -20.93
N GLY A 2 17.60 -15.85 -20.03
CA GLY A 2 17.55 -15.09 -18.76
C GLY A 2 17.48 -13.57 -18.91
N GLY A 3 18.24 -12.97 -19.84
CA GLY A 3 18.32 -11.52 -19.98
C GLY A 3 17.03 -10.82 -20.47
N ARG A 4 16.12 -11.55 -21.14
CA ARG A 4 14.87 -10.98 -21.66
C ARG A 4 13.77 -10.94 -20.59
N LEU A 5 13.78 -11.89 -19.65
CA LEU A 5 12.88 -11.91 -18.50
C LEU A 5 13.25 -10.82 -17.50
N GLU A 6 14.54 -10.67 -17.18
CA GLU A 6 15.05 -9.60 -16.31
C GLU A 6 14.78 -8.20 -16.89
N SER A 7 15.00 -8.00 -18.20
CA SER A 7 14.69 -6.71 -18.83
C SER A 7 13.21 -6.36 -18.77
N THR A 8 12.33 -7.36 -18.81
CA THR A 8 10.88 -7.15 -18.77
C THR A 8 10.43 -6.76 -17.35
N ALA A 9 10.97 -7.41 -16.32
CA ALA A 9 10.72 -7.06 -14.92
C ALA A 9 11.17 -5.63 -14.59
N ILE A 10 12.37 -5.23 -15.04
CA ILE A 10 12.89 -3.86 -14.84
C ILE A 10 11.99 -2.82 -15.52
N CYS A 11 11.55 -3.08 -16.76
CA CYS A 11 10.64 -2.20 -17.48
C CYS A 11 9.27 -2.08 -16.79
N LEU A 12 8.73 -3.19 -16.25
CA LEU A 12 7.45 -3.20 -15.55
C LEU A 12 7.52 -2.47 -14.20
N ASN A 13 8.58 -2.69 -13.41
CA ASN A 13 8.83 -1.94 -12.18
C ASN A 13 8.97 -0.43 -12.45
N ALA A 14 9.68 -0.05 -13.52
CA ALA A 14 9.79 1.33 -13.95
C ALA A 14 8.43 1.91 -14.38
N ALA A 15 7.60 1.13 -15.08
CA ALA A 15 6.26 1.54 -15.48
C ALA A 15 5.32 1.76 -14.29
N ILE A 16 5.35 0.87 -13.28
CA ILE A 16 4.56 1.02 -12.05
C ILE A 16 5.05 2.25 -11.25
N SER A 17 6.38 2.44 -11.15
CA SER A 17 6.96 3.62 -10.52
C SER A 17 6.59 4.92 -11.24
N ALA A 18 6.46 4.90 -12.57
CA ALA A 18 5.96 6.05 -13.32
C ALA A 18 4.46 6.33 -13.07
N CYS A 19 3.66 5.28 -12.84
CA CYS A 19 2.24 5.42 -12.51
C CYS A 19 2.02 6.09 -11.14
N GLU A 20 2.97 5.92 -10.21
CA GLU A 20 3.00 6.60 -8.92
C GLU A 20 2.98 8.14 -9.07
N LYS A 21 3.69 8.68 -10.07
CA LYS A 21 3.75 10.12 -10.35
C LYS A 21 2.54 10.63 -11.17
N GLY A 22 1.90 9.73 -11.91
CA GLY A 22 0.80 10.06 -12.83
C GLY A 22 -0.62 9.98 -12.24
N LEU A 23 -0.78 9.59 -10.96
CA LEU A 23 -2.09 9.31 -10.33
C LEU A 23 -2.89 8.18 -11.02
N GLN A 24 -2.21 7.31 -11.79
CA GLN A 24 -2.87 6.28 -12.60
C GLN A 24 -2.88 4.93 -11.89
N TRP A 25 -3.59 4.84 -10.76
CA TRP A 25 -3.78 3.58 -10.03
C TRP A 25 -4.30 2.42 -10.91
N PRO A 26 -5.20 2.62 -11.91
CA PRO A 26 -5.67 1.50 -12.72
C PRO A 26 -4.56 0.92 -13.59
N ARG A 27 -3.66 1.77 -14.10
CA ARG A 27 -2.51 1.33 -14.89
C ARG A 27 -1.46 0.65 -14.01
N ALA A 28 -1.23 1.15 -12.80
CA ALA A 28 -0.32 0.51 -11.85
C ALA A 28 -0.76 -0.94 -11.56
N LEU A 29 -2.06 -1.16 -11.30
CA LEU A 29 -2.63 -2.49 -11.08
C LEU A 29 -2.55 -3.36 -12.34
N HIS A 30 -2.87 -2.79 -13.51
CA HIS A 30 -2.76 -3.52 -14.79
C HIS A 30 -1.36 -4.07 -15.01
N TRP A 31 -0.32 -3.26 -14.79
CA TRP A 31 1.07 -3.71 -14.94
C TRP A 31 1.46 -4.74 -13.89
N LEU A 32 1.00 -4.57 -12.64
CA LEU A 32 1.26 -5.54 -11.57
C LEU A 32 0.63 -6.91 -11.88
N TRP A 33 -0.60 -6.93 -12.41
CA TRP A 33 -1.21 -8.17 -12.90
C TRP A 33 -0.50 -8.75 -14.12
N GLN A 34 0.00 -7.91 -15.03
CA GLN A 34 0.80 -8.42 -16.15
C GLN A 34 2.10 -9.07 -15.69
N MET A 35 2.77 -8.57 -14.65
CA MET A 35 3.93 -9.24 -14.05
C MET A 35 3.55 -10.64 -13.55
N GLN A 36 2.48 -10.76 -12.79
CA GLN A 36 1.98 -12.04 -12.28
C GLN A 36 1.66 -13.04 -13.42
N HIS A 37 0.98 -12.59 -14.48
CA HIS A 37 0.66 -13.44 -15.64
C HIS A 37 1.90 -13.84 -16.45
N ALA A 38 2.95 -13.02 -16.45
CA ALA A 38 4.22 -13.33 -17.09
C ALA A 38 5.12 -14.26 -16.25
N ALA A 39 4.60 -14.81 -15.15
CA ALA A 39 5.36 -15.59 -14.15
C ALA A 39 6.55 -14.81 -13.55
N LEU A 40 6.44 -13.48 -13.50
CA LEU A 40 7.38 -12.61 -12.80
C LEU A 40 6.79 -12.34 -11.41
N GLU A 41 7.53 -12.72 -10.36
CA GLU A 41 7.14 -12.44 -8.98
C GLU A 41 7.27 -10.93 -8.72
N PRO A 42 6.18 -10.19 -8.47
CA PRO A 42 6.27 -8.77 -8.14
C PRO A 42 6.96 -8.64 -6.79
N ASP A 43 7.95 -7.75 -6.71
CA ASP A 43 8.68 -7.49 -5.48
C ASP A 43 7.96 -6.43 -4.61
N VAL A 44 8.51 -6.18 -3.42
CA VAL A 44 8.00 -5.16 -2.48
C VAL A 44 8.01 -3.76 -3.12
N VAL A 45 8.89 -3.48 -4.08
CA VAL A 45 8.97 -2.18 -4.76
C VAL A 45 7.78 -2.00 -5.70
N ALA A 46 7.43 -3.04 -6.49
CA ALA A 46 6.25 -3.05 -7.36
C ALA A 46 4.97 -2.81 -6.57
N TYR A 47 4.79 -3.55 -5.46
CA TYR A 47 3.64 -3.38 -4.58
C TYR A 47 3.63 -2.00 -3.89
N GLY A 48 4.78 -1.49 -3.43
CA GLY A 48 4.89 -0.17 -2.84
C GLY A 48 4.47 0.93 -3.81
N ALA A 49 4.95 0.89 -5.05
CA ALA A 49 4.57 1.87 -6.08
C ALA A 49 3.07 1.77 -6.44
N ALA A 50 2.50 0.56 -6.53
CA ALA A 50 1.07 0.36 -6.75
C ALA A 50 0.22 0.87 -5.58
N LEU A 51 0.64 0.63 -4.33
CA LEU A 51 0.01 1.14 -3.12
C LEU A 51 0.04 2.67 -3.06
N SER A 52 1.18 3.29 -3.33
CA SER A 52 1.30 4.75 -3.41
C SER A 52 0.43 5.33 -4.53
N ALA A 53 0.28 4.64 -5.66
CA ALA A 53 -0.67 5.06 -6.69
C ALA A 53 -2.13 4.98 -6.21
N CYS A 54 -2.52 3.89 -5.51
CA CYS A 54 -3.85 3.74 -4.92
C CYS A 54 -4.13 4.81 -3.86
N GLU A 55 -3.14 5.11 -3.02
CA GLU A 55 -3.18 6.16 -2.01
C GLU A 55 -3.47 7.53 -2.64
N LYS A 56 -2.76 7.90 -3.71
CA LYS A 56 -3.01 9.16 -4.40
C LYS A 56 -4.34 9.15 -5.17
N GLY A 57 -4.80 7.97 -5.60
CA GLY A 57 -6.12 7.73 -6.20
C GLY A 57 -7.29 7.72 -5.20
N LYS A 58 -7.01 7.70 -3.88
CA LYS A 58 -8.02 7.50 -2.81
C LYS A 58 -8.74 6.14 -2.88
N GLU A 59 -8.10 5.15 -3.50
CA GLU A 59 -8.65 3.82 -3.72
C GLU A 59 -8.27 2.87 -2.57
N TRP A 60 -8.95 3.03 -1.44
CA TRP A 60 -8.66 2.26 -0.23
C TRP A 60 -8.98 0.76 -0.38
N VAL A 61 -9.98 0.37 -1.18
CA VAL A 61 -10.33 -1.05 -1.39
C VAL A 61 -9.17 -1.78 -2.07
N GLN A 62 -8.60 -1.16 -3.10
CA GLN A 62 -7.51 -1.69 -3.92
C GLN A 62 -6.22 -1.71 -3.10
N ALA A 63 -5.97 -0.67 -2.28
CA ALA A 63 -4.84 -0.68 -1.36
C ALA A 63 -4.89 -1.85 -0.37
N LEU A 64 -6.05 -2.11 0.23
CA LEU A 64 -6.22 -3.26 1.13
C LEU A 64 -6.10 -4.61 0.41
N ALA A 65 -6.62 -4.70 -0.82
CA ALA A 65 -6.49 -5.90 -1.64
C ALA A 65 -5.01 -6.19 -1.95
N LEU A 66 -4.22 -5.18 -2.31
CA LEU A 66 -2.78 -5.31 -2.53
C LEU A 66 -2.04 -5.77 -1.28
N MET A 67 -2.35 -5.20 -0.10
CA MET A 67 -1.77 -5.65 1.18
C MET A 67 -2.09 -7.13 1.45
N ALA A 68 -3.33 -7.55 1.20
CA ALA A 68 -3.72 -8.96 1.36
C ALA A 68 -3.00 -9.89 0.36
N GLU A 69 -2.78 -9.43 -0.88
CA GLU A 69 -2.00 -10.18 -1.87
C GLU A 69 -0.53 -10.32 -1.49
N MET A 70 0.13 -9.25 -1.02
CA MET A 70 1.51 -9.32 -0.53
C MET A 70 1.66 -10.40 0.55
N ARG A 71 0.74 -10.42 1.53
CA ARG A 71 0.73 -11.43 2.60
C ARG A 71 0.55 -12.84 2.06
N LYS A 72 -0.38 -13.04 1.12
CA LYS A 72 -0.59 -14.35 0.46
C LYS A 72 0.65 -14.81 -0.30
N GLY A 73 1.37 -13.88 -0.93
CA GLY A 73 2.65 -14.11 -1.60
C GLY A 73 3.83 -14.29 -0.64
N LYS A 74 3.62 -14.26 0.69
CA LYS A 74 4.68 -14.28 1.71
C LYS A 74 5.70 -13.14 1.56
N LEU A 75 5.29 -12.03 0.95
CA LEU A 75 6.06 -10.81 0.90
C LEU A 75 5.77 -10.01 2.17
N GLU A 76 6.81 -9.69 2.93
CA GLU A 76 6.68 -8.89 4.15
C GLU A 76 6.44 -7.42 3.78
N PRO A 77 5.28 -6.84 4.15
CA PRO A 77 5.05 -5.42 3.95
C PRO A 77 5.98 -4.62 4.87
N ASN A 78 6.54 -3.54 4.35
CA ASN A 78 7.44 -2.65 5.09
C ASN A 78 6.73 -1.35 5.51
N VAL A 79 7.48 -0.44 6.16
CA VAL A 79 6.97 0.87 6.59
C VAL A 79 6.28 1.63 5.46
N VAL A 80 6.86 1.63 4.27
CA VAL A 80 6.33 2.38 3.12
C VAL A 80 4.99 1.81 2.66
N THR A 81 4.88 0.49 2.54
CA THR A 81 3.63 -0.16 2.11
C THR A 81 2.51 0.01 3.13
N TYR A 82 2.80 -0.13 4.43
CA TYR A 82 1.81 0.13 5.48
C TYR A 82 1.38 1.59 5.48
N SER A 83 2.31 2.54 5.43
CA SER A 83 2.01 3.97 5.48
C SER A 83 1.16 4.41 4.28
N ALA A 84 1.44 3.89 3.09
CA ALA A 84 0.62 4.13 1.90
C ALA A 84 -0.79 3.54 2.04
N ALA A 85 -0.93 2.32 2.57
CA ALA A 85 -2.24 1.70 2.80
C ALA A 85 -3.07 2.45 3.85
N VAL A 86 -2.46 2.84 4.97
CA VAL A 86 -3.11 3.64 6.02
C VAL A 86 -3.56 5.00 5.47
N SER A 87 -2.71 5.66 4.68
CA SER A 87 -3.03 6.93 4.03
C SER A 87 -4.13 6.79 2.97
N ALA A 88 -4.20 5.67 2.26
CA ALA A 88 -5.33 5.37 1.37
C ALA A 88 -6.64 5.24 2.16
N CYS A 89 -6.63 4.52 3.29
CA CYS A 89 -7.78 4.40 4.19
C CYS A 89 -8.21 5.74 4.78
N GLU A 90 -7.26 6.60 5.16
CA GLU A 90 -7.51 7.98 5.63
C GLU A 90 -8.26 8.81 4.59
N LYS A 91 -7.79 8.81 3.34
CA LYS A 91 -8.47 9.50 2.23
C LYS A 91 -9.84 8.93 1.89
N GLY A 92 -10.06 7.65 2.19
CA GLY A 92 -11.34 6.95 2.06
C GLY A 92 -12.26 7.05 3.29
N CYS A 93 -11.88 7.81 4.33
CA CYS A 93 -12.59 7.91 5.61
C CYS A 93 -12.82 6.55 6.29
N ARG A 94 -11.94 5.56 6.05
CA ARG A 94 -12.01 4.21 6.62
C ARG A 94 -11.12 4.07 7.86
N TRP A 95 -11.51 4.75 8.93
CA TRP A 95 -10.74 4.80 10.19
C TRP A 95 -10.49 3.41 10.81
N GLU A 96 -11.47 2.50 10.77
CA GLU A 96 -11.33 1.13 11.32
C GLU A 96 -10.19 0.37 10.62
N HIS A 97 -10.09 0.51 9.30
CA HIS A 97 -9.07 -0.16 8.50
C HIS A 97 -7.71 0.50 8.70
N ALA A 98 -7.66 1.83 8.81
CA ALA A 98 -6.44 2.57 9.12
C ALA A 98 -5.85 2.14 10.48
N LEU A 99 -6.69 2.05 11.53
CA LEU A 99 -6.26 1.58 12.85
C LEU A 99 -5.86 0.10 12.85
N GLY A 100 -6.61 -0.75 12.15
CA GLY A 100 -6.27 -2.17 12.00
C GLY A 100 -4.90 -2.37 11.35
N LEU A 101 -4.60 -1.64 10.27
CA LEU A 101 -3.30 -1.67 9.62
C LEU A 101 -2.18 -1.14 10.52
N LEU A 102 -2.44 -0.08 11.30
CA LEU A 102 -1.47 0.49 12.24
C LEU A 102 -1.17 -0.48 13.40
N HIS A 103 -2.17 -1.23 13.86
CA HIS A 103 -2.02 -2.26 14.88
C HIS A 103 -1.21 -3.44 14.32
N GLU A 104 -1.59 -3.93 13.15
CA GLU A 104 -0.90 -5.02 12.46
C GLU A 104 0.58 -4.70 12.21
N MET A 105 0.86 -3.46 11.80
CA MET A 105 2.24 -2.97 11.61
C MET A 105 3.08 -3.16 12.89
N ARG A 106 2.52 -2.82 14.06
CA ARG A 106 3.20 -2.99 15.36
C ARG A 106 3.35 -4.45 15.76
N GLU A 107 2.30 -5.26 15.57
CA GLU A 107 2.36 -6.71 15.87
C GLU A 107 3.39 -7.43 15.00
N GLY A 108 3.54 -6.99 13.74
CA GLY A 108 4.57 -7.47 12.81
C GLY A 108 5.98 -6.97 13.10
N GLY A 109 6.20 -6.19 14.16
CA GLY A 109 7.50 -5.63 14.51
C GLY A 109 7.96 -4.47 13.62
N VAL A 110 7.07 -3.94 12.78
CA VAL A 110 7.35 -2.78 11.92
C VAL A 110 6.96 -1.52 12.70
N VAL A 111 7.92 -0.63 12.93
CA VAL A 111 7.67 0.60 13.70
C VAL A 111 6.89 1.59 12.83
N PRO A 112 5.64 1.99 13.20
CA PRO A 112 4.92 3.01 12.47
C PRO A 112 5.65 4.34 12.48
N ASP A 113 5.74 4.98 11.33
CA ASP A 113 6.34 6.30 11.21
C ASP A 113 5.29 7.41 11.50
N ALA A 114 5.76 8.65 11.49
CA ALA A 114 4.87 9.80 11.71
C ALA A 114 3.76 9.89 10.65
N ILE A 115 3.99 9.39 9.42
CA ILE A 115 3.01 9.42 8.34
C ILE A 115 1.86 8.47 8.67
N ALA A 116 2.16 7.22 9.04
CA ALA A 116 1.17 6.24 9.43
C ALA A 116 0.33 6.69 10.63
N TYR A 117 0.96 7.25 11.66
CA TYR A 117 0.25 7.77 12.83
C TYR A 117 -0.66 8.96 12.47
N ASN A 118 -0.14 9.95 11.76
CA ASN A 118 -0.91 11.13 11.37
C ASN A 118 -2.09 10.75 10.47
N ALA A 119 -1.89 9.81 9.54
CA ALA A 119 -2.95 9.30 8.68
C ALA A 119 -4.02 8.57 9.49
N ALA A 120 -3.66 7.72 10.45
CA ALA A 120 -4.63 7.04 11.30
C ALA A 120 -5.45 8.01 12.16
N ILE A 121 -4.81 9.04 12.74
CA ILE A 121 -5.48 10.11 13.50
C ILE A 121 -6.45 10.87 12.61
N SER A 122 -6.00 11.31 11.43
CA SER A 122 -6.85 12.06 10.50
C SER A 122 -8.02 11.21 9.98
N ALA A 123 -7.81 9.92 9.76
CA ALA A 123 -8.89 9.00 9.42
C ALA A 123 -9.97 8.97 10.52
N CYS A 124 -9.55 8.88 11.79
CA CYS A 124 -10.46 8.88 12.93
C CYS A 124 -11.18 10.22 13.10
N GLU A 125 -10.49 11.34 12.94
CA GLU A 125 -11.09 12.68 12.94
C GLU A 125 -12.20 12.78 11.88
N LYS A 126 -11.89 12.39 10.64
CA LYS A 126 -12.85 12.37 9.52
C LYS A 126 -14.03 11.41 9.75
N GLY A 127 -13.80 10.33 10.49
CA GLY A 127 -14.83 9.38 10.91
C GLY A 127 -15.63 9.81 12.13
N GLY A 128 -15.31 10.96 12.75
CA GLY A 128 -15.92 11.41 14.01
C GLY A 128 -15.49 10.62 15.25
N GLN A 129 -14.47 9.78 15.13
CA GLN A 129 -13.97 8.83 16.14
C GLN A 129 -12.62 9.24 16.73
N TRP A 130 -12.38 10.54 16.90
CA TRP A 130 -11.11 11.07 17.43
C TRP A 130 -10.74 10.51 18.81
N GLN A 131 -11.74 10.13 19.62
CA GLN A 131 -11.54 9.51 20.94
C GLN A 131 -10.79 8.17 20.82
N ILE A 132 -11.09 7.39 19.78
CA ILE A 132 -10.45 6.09 19.52
C ILE A 132 -9.01 6.28 19.05
N ALA A 133 -8.74 7.31 18.24
CA ALA A 133 -7.36 7.66 17.86
C ALA A 133 -6.51 7.98 19.10
N PHE A 134 -7.05 8.77 20.04
CA PHE A 134 -6.32 9.11 21.27
C PHE A 134 -6.04 7.87 22.13
N ALA A 135 -7.01 6.96 22.27
CA ALA A 135 -6.85 5.74 23.05
C ALA A 135 -5.89 4.71 22.43
N SER A 136 -5.69 4.73 21.10
CA SER A 136 -4.81 3.79 20.38
C SER A 136 -3.36 4.27 20.22
N LEU A 137 -3.07 5.48 20.69
CA LEU A 137 -1.72 6.08 20.71
C LEU A 137 -1.05 6.00 22.09
N CYS A 138 -1.83 5.85 23.16
CA CYS A 138 -1.35 5.64 24.53
C CYS A 138 -1.04 4.16 24.78
#